data_AF-A0A2N8ZLF4-F1
#
_entry.id   AF-A0A2N8ZLF4-F1
#
_cell.length_a   1.000
_cell.length_b   1.000
_cell.length_c   1.000
_cell.angle_alpha   90.00
_cell.angle_beta   90.00
_cell.angle_gamma   90.00
#
_symmetry.space_group_name_H-M   'P 1'
#
loop_
_entity.id
_entity.type
_entity.pdbx_description
1 polymer ?
#
loop_
_entity_poly.entity_id
_entity_poly.type
_entity_poly.pdbx_seq_one_letter_code
_entity_poly.pdbx_strand_id
1 'polypeptide(L)' 'MFDSRAVEKKKNALTSEARASAKIIACLPIIFLVILKFTSPENYSFVMFEAAGKPIFYYVLVSEFVGFFCIWLILRGVE' A
#
# COMPACT_ATOMS: atom_id res chain seq x y z
N MET A 1 34.75 -10.55 -11.89
CA MET A 1 33.82 -11.55 -11.32
C MET A 1 33.36 -11.23 -9.88
N PHE A 2 34.11 -10.42 -9.09
CA PHE A 2 33.70 -10.01 -7.73
C PHE A 2 32.72 -8.81 -7.68
N ASP A 3 32.76 -7.88 -8.65
CA ASP A 3 31.88 -6.69 -8.65
C ASP A 3 30.39 -7.01 -8.87
N SER A 4 30.06 -7.98 -9.72
CA SER A 4 28.66 -8.30 -10.03
C SER A 4 27.87 -8.75 -8.80
N ARG A 5 28.52 -9.48 -7.88
CA ARG A 5 27.88 -9.94 -6.63
C ARG A 5 27.61 -8.80 -5.65
N ALA A 6 28.46 -7.76 -5.63
CA ALA A 6 28.27 -6.58 -4.78
C ALA A 6 27.13 -5.69 -5.30
N VAL A 7 27.00 -5.58 -6.62
CA VAL A 7 25.88 -4.89 -7.29
C VAL A 7 24.56 -5.63 -7.09
N GLU A 8 24.54 -6.96 -7.23
CA GLU A 8 23.36 -7.78 -6.91
C GLU A 8 22.92 -7.65 -5.45
N LYS A 9 23.87 -7.63 -4.50
CA LYS A 9 23.56 -7.49 -3.07
C LYS A 9 22.99 -6.10 -2.75
N LYS A 10 23.51 -5.04 -3.39
CA LYS A 10 22.95 -3.67 -3.27
C LYS A 10 21.58 -3.55 -3.95
N LYS A 11 21.39 -4.16 -5.13
CA LYS A 11 20.09 -4.23 -5.83
C LYS A 11 19.06 -4.92 -4.93
N ASN A 12 19.41 -6.08 -4.36
CA ASN A 12 18.55 -6.85 -3.47
C ASN A 12 18.24 -6.11 -2.16
N ALA A 13 19.20 -5.38 -1.59
CA ALA A 13 18.98 -4.55 -0.40
C ALA A 13 18.01 -3.38 -0.70
N LEU A 14 18.22 -2.64 -1.79
CA LEU A 14 17.31 -1.58 -2.22
C LEU A 14 15.89 -2.10 -2.49
N THR A 15 15.77 -3.29 -3.09
CA THR A 15 14.46 -3.91 -3.33
C THR A 15 13.83 -4.48 -2.06
N SER A 16 14.63 -4.80 -1.05
CA SER A 16 14.15 -5.22 0.28
C SER A 16 13.62 -4.02 1.08
N GLU A 17 14.32 -2.88 1.03
CA GLU A 17 13.85 -1.62 1.60
C GLU A 17 12.57 -1.14 0.90
N ALA A 18 12.55 -1.14 -0.44
CA ALA A 18 11.36 -0.79 -1.22
C ALA A 18 10.15 -1.70 -0.90
N ARG A 19 10.39 -3.00 -0.69
CA ARG A 19 9.35 -3.97 -0.28
C ARG A 19 8.82 -3.68 1.13
N ALA A 20 9.66 -3.22 2.05
CA ALA A 20 9.25 -2.82 3.39
C ALA A 20 8.44 -1.50 3.38
N SER A 21 8.92 -0.48 2.66
CA SER A 21 8.21 0.79 2.47
C SER A 21 6.85 0.60 1.81
N ALA A 22 6.77 -0.27 0.80
CA ALA A 22 5.53 -0.67 0.16
C ALA A 22 4.48 -1.22 1.14
N LYS A 23 4.89 -2.11 2.06
CA LYS A 23 3.99 -2.66 3.08
C LYS A 23 3.48 -1.60 4.06
N ILE A 24 4.31 -0.60 4.40
CA ILE A 24 3.92 0.51 5.27
C ILE A 24 2.87 1.38 4.58
N ILE A 25 3.09 1.72 3.31
CA ILE A 25 2.13 2.50 2.51
C ILE A 25 0.82 1.72 2.34
N ALA A 26 0.90 0.40 2.15
CA ALA A 26 -0.28 -0.47 2.05
C ALA A 26 -1.10 -0.60 3.36
N CYS A 27 -0.50 -0.23 4.50
CA CYS A 27 -1.21 -0.20 5.78
C CYS A 27 -1.87 1.16 6.04
N LEU A 28 -1.49 2.20 5.29
CA LEU A 28 -1.84 3.60 5.56
C LEU A 28 -3.36 3.87 5.48
N PRO A 29 -4.11 3.38 4.48
CA PRO A 29 -5.56 3.59 4.45
C PRO A 29 -6.33 2.72 5.44
N ILE A 30 -5.80 1.54 5.80
CA ILE A 30 -6.35 0.74 6.90
C ILE A 30 -6.23 1.54 8.21
N ILE A 31 -5.04 2.07 8.49
CA ILE A 31 -4.80 2.93 9.67
C ILE A 31 -5.67 4.18 9.61
N PHE A 32 -5.81 4.80 8.45
CA PHE A 32 -6.67 5.96 8.25
C PHE A 32 -8.14 5.68 8.57
N LEU A 33 -8.69 4.54 8.11
CA LEU A 33 -10.05 4.12 8.45
C LEU A 33 -10.22 3.85 9.94
N VAL A 34 -9.22 3.26 10.59
CA VAL A 34 -9.21 3.04 12.04
C VAL A 34 -9.22 4.37 12.79
N ILE A 35 -8.39 5.34 12.38
CA ILE A 35 -8.37 6.67 12.99
C ILE A 35 -9.72 7.40 12.78
N LEU A 36 -10.29 7.33 11.58
CA LEU A 36 -11.61 7.90 11.28
C LEU A 36 -12.70 7.35 12.22
N LYS A 37 -12.65 6.05 12.52
CA LYS A 37 -13.58 5.43 13.48
C LYS A 37 -13.47 6.05 14.88
N PHE A 38 -12.29 6.44 15.33
CA PHE A 38 -12.07 7.03 16.66
C PHE A 38 -12.30 8.54 16.70
N THR A 39 -11.90 9.27 15.67
CA THR A 39 -12.02 10.74 15.63
C THR A 39 -13.43 11.20 15.23
N SER A 40 -14.07 10.50 14.29
CA SER A 40 -15.37 10.93 13.72
C SER A 40 -16.18 9.72 13.26
N PRO A 41 -16.92 9.06 14.17
CA PRO A 41 -17.74 7.90 13.84
C PRO A 41 -18.82 8.20 12.78
N GLU A 42 -19.28 9.44 12.65
CA GLU A 42 -20.17 9.87 11.55
C GLU A 42 -19.53 9.73 10.18
N ASN A 43 -18.28 10.16 10.00
CA ASN A 43 -17.56 10.05 8.73
C ASN A 43 -17.27 8.59 8.39
N TYR A 44 -16.95 7.77 9.40
CA TYR A 44 -16.80 6.34 9.21
C TYR A 44 -18.12 5.70 8.77
N SER A 45 -19.24 6.03 9.43
CA SER A 45 -20.55 5.52 9.04
C SER A 45 -20.98 6.00 7.66
N PHE A 46 -20.64 7.24 7.29
CA PHE A 46 -20.92 7.78 5.96
C PHE A 46 -20.20 6.99 4.86
N VAL A 47 -18.89 6.75 5.02
CA VAL A 47 -18.11 5.98 4.05
C VAL A 47 -18.55 4.51 3.97
N MET A 48 -18.97 3.93 5.11
CA MET A 48 -19.23 2.49 5.20
C MET A 48 -20.69 2.05 4.95
N PHE A 49 -21.68 2.90 5.26
CA PHE A 49 -23.10 2.53 5.22
C PHE A 49 -23.94 3.39 4.26
N GLU A 50 -23.52 4.62 3.95
CA GLU A 50 -24.26 5.54 3.10
C GLU A 50 -23.99 5.28 1.61
N ALA A 51 -25.02 5.42 0.77
CA ALA A 51 -24.91 5.18 -0.67
C ALA A 51 -24.00 6.23 -1.33
N ALA A 52 -23.95 7.43 -0.77
CA ALA A 52 -23.05 8.50 -1.19
C ALA A 52 -21.57 8.22 -0.81
N GLY A 53 -21.31 7.44 0.25
CA GLY A 53 -19.96 7.10 0.71
C GLY A 53 -19.35 5.86 0.06
N LYS A 54 -20.18 4.93 -0.44
CA LYS A 54 -19.74 3.75 -1.21
C LYS A 54 -18.73 4.04 -2.33
N PRO A 55 -18.91 5.04 -3.20
CA PRO A 55 -17.93 5.33 -4.25
C PRO A 55 -16.56 5.73 -3.69
N ILE A 56 -16.51 6.44 -2.56
CA ILE A 56 -15.25 6.79 -1.88
C ILE A 56 -14.57 5.52 -1.36
N PHE A 57 -15.33 4.63 -0.73
CA PHE A 57 -14.82 3.35 -0.25
C PHE A 57 -14.25 2.49 -1.40
N TYR A 58 -14.97 2.38 -2.52
CA TYR A 58 -14.49 1.68 -3.70
C TYR A 58 -13.25 2.33 -4.31
N TYR A 59 -13.19 3.67 -4.33
CA TYR A 59 -12.02 4.39 -4.82
C TYR A 59 -10.78 4.08 -3.99
N VAL A 60 -10.91 4.10 -2.65
CA VAL A 60 -9.82 3.76 -1.72
C VAL A 60 -9.39 2.30 -1.92
N LEU A 61 -10.33 1.35 -1.97
CA LEU A 61 -10.03 -0.06 -2.20
C LEU A 61 -9.30 -0.31 -3.52
N VAL A 62 -9.80 0.28 -4.62
CA VAL A 62 -9.20 0.10 -5.95
C VAL A 62 -7.83 0.77 -6.01
N SER A 63 -7.68 1.98 -5.45
CA SER A 63 -6.38 2.66 -5.34
C SER A 63 -5.36 1.82 -4.58
N GLU A 64 -5.77 1.22 -3.47
CA GLU A 64 -4.90 0.35 -2.66
C GLU A 64 -4.49 -0.91 -3.42
N PHE A 65 -5.46 -1.54 -4.08
CA PHE A 65 -5.24 -2.74 -4.86
C PHE A 65 -4.29 -2.47 -6.03
N VAL A 66 -4.46 -1.34 -6.73
CA VAL A 66 -3.56 -0.91 -7.82
C VAL A 66 -2.17 -0.59 -7.28
N GLY A 67 -2.07 0.11 -6.14
CA GLY A 67 -0.79 0.41 -5.50
C GLY A 67 -0.03 -0.88 -5.16
N PHE A 68 -0.70 -1.83 -4.52
CA PHE A 68 -0.12 -3.13 -4.18
C PHE A 68 0.22 -3.95 -5.43
N PHE A 69 -0.63 -3.91 -6.45
CA PHE A 69 -0.39 -4.58 -7.72
C PHE A 69 0.84 -4.03 -8.44
N CYS A 70 1.02 -2.70 -8.49
CA CYS A 70 2.19 -2.05 -9.05
C CYS A 70 3.47 -2.43 -8.28
N ILE A 71 3.42 -2.38 -6.95
CA ILE A 71 4.52 -2.82 -6.08
C ILE A 71 4.87 -4.29 -6.38
N TRP A 72 3.86 -5.15 -6.47
CA TRP A 72 4.04 -6.57 -6.75
C TRP A 72 4.68 -6.80 -8.12
N LEU A 73 4.25 -6.08 -9.16
CA LEU A 73 4.87 -6.13 -10.49
C LEU A 73 6.34 -5.73 -10.47
N ILE A 74 6.68 -4.64 -9.77
CA ILE A 74 8.06 -4.17 -9.62
C ILE A 74 8.92 -5.22 -8.90
N LEU A 75 8.40 -5.80 -7.82
CA LEU A 75 9.11 -6.81 -7.05
C LEU A 75 9.26 -8.14 -7.78
N ARG A 76 8.29 -8.53 -8.61
CA ARG A 76 8.36 -9.73 -9.45
C ARG A 76 9.37 -9.57 -10.60
N GLY A 77 9.51 -8.37 -11.16
CA GLY A 77 10.49 -8.08 -12.21
C GLY A 77 11.94 -7.97 -11.71
N VAL A 78 12.14 -8.00 -10.39
CA VAL A 78 13.47 -7.88 -9.75
C VAL A 78 14.12 -9.24 -9.50
N GLU A 79 13.34 -10.33 -9.51
CA GLU A 79 13.84 -11.72 -9.47
C GLU A 79 14.79 -12.05 -10.63
#